data_AF-A0A7W3TQU5-F1
#
_entry.id   AF-A0A7W3TQU5-F1
#
_cell.length_a   1.000
_cell.length_b   1.000
_cell.length_c   1.000
_cell.angle_alpha   90.00
_cell.angle_beta   90.00
_cell.angle_gamma   90.00
#
_symmetry.space_group_name_H-M   'P 1'
#
loop_
_entity.id
_entity.type
_entity.pdbx_description
1 polymer ?
#
loop_
_entity_poly.entity_id
_entity_poly.type
_entity_poly.pdbx_seq_one_letter_code
_entity_poly.pdbx_strand_id
1 'polypeptide(L)' 'MKDGTKRLRELMEEYDFPLEAIQDVLYRLGWHFISGGRVGDDYVWKQVRFFENLVKFNKVARKEK' A
#
# COMPACT_ATOMS: atom_id res chain seq x y z
N MET A 1 6.00 -8.98 -14.55
CA MET A 1 5.56 -9.06 -13.13
C MET A 1 4.63 -7.90 -12.84
N LYS A 2 3.59 -8.09 -12.03
CA LYS A 2 2.71 -6.99 -11.62
C LYS A 2 3.43 -6.15 -10.55
N ASP A 3 3.45 -4.83 -10.73
CA ASP A 3 4.09 -3.86 -9.82
C ASP A 3 3.16 -3.54 -8.65
N GLY A 4 3.49 -4.02 -7.45
CA GLY A 4 2.68 -3.77 -6.25
C GLY A 4 2.76 -2.33 -5.75
N THR A 5 3.85 -1.60 -6.03
CA THR A 5 3.99 -0.19 -5.65
C THR A 5 3.06 0.70 -6.46
N LYS A 6 2.84 0.36 -7.73
CA LYS A 6 1.83 1.02 -8.57
C LYS A 6 0.43 0.86 -7.97
N ARG A 7 0.06 -0.35 -7.56
CA ARG A 7 -1.27 -0.60 -6.95
C ARG A 7 -1.45 0.15 -5.63
N LEU A 8 -0.41 0.21 -4.79
CA LEU A 8 -0.45 1.00 -3.55
C LEU A 8 -0.72 2.48 -3.83
N ARG A 9 -0.05 3.04 -4.84
CA ARG A 9 -0.27 4.44 -5.25
C ARG A 9 -1.70 4.68 -5.70
N GLU A 10 -2.23 3.83 -6.57
CA GLU A 10 -3.63 3.92 -7.02
C GLU A 10 -4.61 3.89 -5.85
N LEU A 11 -4.39 3.02 -4.85
CA LEU A 11 -5.20 2.99 -3.64
C LEU A 11 -5.08 4.30 -2.86
N MET A 12 -3.86 4.81 -2.64
CA MET A 12 -3.63 6.08 -1.93
C MET A 12 -4.19 7.29 -2.67
N GLU A 13 -4.32 7.24 -4.00
CA GLU A 13 -4.96 8.28 -4.80
C GLU A 13 -6.50 8.21 -4.72
N GLU A 14 -7.07 7.02 -4.59
CA GLU A 14 -8.52 6.80 -4.58
C GLU A 14 -9.17 6.92 -3.19
N TYR A 15 -8.45 6.57 -2.12
CA TYR A 15 -9.00 6.50 -0.75
C TYR A 15 -8.21 7.35 0.25
N ASP A 16 -8.91 7.80 1.30
CA ASP A 16 -8.35 8.50 2.46
C ASP A 16 -7.91 7.51 3.52
N PHE A 17 -6.67 7.01 3.36
CA PHE A 17 -6.04 6.18 4.38
C PHE A 17 -5.55 7.03 5.56
N PRO A 18 -5.61 6.51 6.80
CA PRO A 18 -4.97 7.14 7.96
C PRO A 18 -3.47 7.33 7.70
N LEU A 19 -2.93 8.47 8.14
CA LEU A 19 -1.52 8.81 7.94
C LEU A 19 -0.60 7.74 8.53
N GLU A 20 -0.98 7.18 9.68
CA GLU A 20 -0.23 6.15 10.39
C GLU A 20 -0.11 4.87 9.55
N ALA A 21 -1.18 4.47 8.85
CA ALA A 21 -1.17 3.29 7.99
C ALA A 21 -0.27 3.50 6.75
N ILE A 22 -0.25 4.73 6.21
CA ILE A 22 0.64 5.10 5.12
C ILE A 22 2.10 5.06 5.58
N GLN A 23 2.41 5.69 6.72
CA GLN A 23 3.75 5.72 7.28
C GLN A 23 4.31 4.32 7.57
N ASP A 24 3.51 3.43 8.19
CA ASP A 24 3.95 2.06 8.50
C ASP A 24 4.27 1.27 7.22
N VAL A 25 3.41 1.34 6.19
CA VAL A 25 3.67 0.66 4.92
C VAL A 25 4.90 1.23 4.21
N LEU A 26 5.06 2.56 4.15
CA LEU A 26 6.22 3.19 3.52
C LEU A 26 7.51 2.84 4.25
N TYR A 27 7.50 2.81 5.59
CA TYR A 27 8.65 2.41 6.40
C TYR A 27 9.09 0.97 6.11
N ARG A 28 8.14 0.03 6.10
CA ARG A 28 8.39 -1.39 5.77
C ARG A 28 8.94 -1.57 4.36
N LEU A 29 8.34 -0.89 3.39
CA LEU A 29 8.79 -0.95 1.99
C LEU A 29 10.17 -0.33 1.81
N GLY A 30 10.47 0.77 2.52
CA GLY A 30 11.79 1.39 2.53
C GLY A 30 12.88 0.39 2.92
N TRP A 31 12.70 -0.31 4.04
CA TRP A 31 13.65 -1.35 4.46
C TRP A 31 13.74 -2.53 3.49
N HIS A 32 12.61 -2.95 2.93
CA HIS A 32 12.58 -4.02 1.95
C HIS A 32 13.40 -3.68 0.70
N PHE A 33 13.26 -2.47 0.16
CA PHE A 33 14.01 -2.04 -1.03
C PHE A 33 15.48 -1.77 -0.72
N ILE A 34 15.80 -1.19 0.44
CA ILE A 34 17.20 -1.05 0.91
C ILE A 34 17.89 -2.42 0.99
N SER A 35 17.14 -3.46 1.35
CA SER A 35 17.64 -4.84 1.44
C SER A 35 17.69 -5.59 0.10
N GLY A 36 17.44 -4.92 -1.03
CA GLY A 36 17.49 -5.51 -2.37
C GLY A 36 16.18 -6.13 -2.86
N GLY A 37 15.06 -5.90 -2.16
CA GLY A 37 13.72 -6.30 -2.59
C GLY A 37 13.29 -5.66 -3.91
N ARG A 38 12.33 -6.26 -4.60
CA ARG A 38 11.82 -5.79 -5.89
C ARG A 38 10.32 -5.48 -5.82
N VAL A 39 9.87 -4.57 -6.68
CA VAL A 39 8.46 -4.11 -6.71
C VAL A 39 7.42 -5.21 -6.99
N GLY A 40 7.87 -6.35 -7.51
CA GLY A 40 7.04 -7.52 -7.78
C GLY A 40 7.04 -8.56 -6.67
N ASP A 41 7.82 -8.37 -5.61
CA ASP A 41 7.97 -9.36 -4.54
C ASP A 41 6.66 -9.56 -3.78
N ASP A 42 6.43 -10.79 -3.29
CA ASP A 42 5.25 -11.13 -2.49
C ASP A 42 5.11 -10.24 -1.26
N TYR A 43 6.23 -9.74 -0.72
CA TYR A 43 6.22 -8.82 0.40
C TYR A 43 5.52 -7.50 0.08
N VAL A 44 5.74 -6.93 -1.11
CA VAL A 44 5.06 -5.71 -1.57
C VAL A 44 3.55 -5.98 -1.69
N TRP A 45 3.18 -7.14 -2.23
CA TRP A 45 1.78 -7.55 -2.35
C TRP A 45 1.09 -7.82 -1.00
N LYS A 46 1.83 -8.15 0.06
CA LYS A 46 1.28 -8.18 1.42
C LYS A 46 0.86 -6.79 1.88
N GLN A 47 1.63 -5.75 1.55
CA GLN A 47 1.27 -4.36 1.88
C GLN A 47 0.06 -3.87 1.07
N VAL A 48 0.00 -4.22 -0.23
CA VAL A 48 -1.19 -3.96 -1.07
C VAL A 48 -2.44 -4.56 -0.44
N ARG A 49 -2.41 -5.84 -0.08
CA ARG A 49 -3.55 -6.54 0.52
C ARG A 49 -3.99 -5.95 1.86
N PHE A 50 -3.06 -5.40 2.63
CA PHE A 50 -3.41 -4.67 3.85
C PHE A 50 -4.29 -3.46 3.52
N PHE A 51 -3.93 -2.65 2.52
CA PHE A 51 -4.73 -1.50 2.09
C PHE A 51 -6.08 -1.92 1.49
N GLU A 52 -6.08 -2.95 0.64
CA GLU A 52 -7.30 -3.51 0.06
C GLU A 52 -8.27 -4.04 1.13
N ASN A 53 -7.74 -4.60 2.22
CA ASN A 53 -8.56 -5.03 3.34
C ASN A 53 -9.17 -3.86 4.10
N LEU A 54 -8.43 -2.76 4.31
CA LEU A 54 -9.00 -1.55 4.92
C LEU A 54 -10.17 -1.01 4.09
N VAL A 55 -10.04 -1.02 2.75
CA VAL A 55 -11.13 -0.67 1.83
C VAL A 55 -12.29 -1.67 1.96
N LYS A 56 -12.00 -2.98 1.83
CA LYS A 56 -13.01 -4.06 1.88
C LYS A 56 -13.85 -4.03 3.16
N PHE A 57 -13.26 -3.66 4.28
CA PHE A 57 -13.93 -3.61 5.58
C PHE A 57 -14.43 -2.20 5.93
N ASN A 58 -14.55 -1.29 4.94
CA ASN A 58 -15.06 0.07 5.08
C ASN A 58 -14.35 0.86 6.20
N LYS A 59 -13.04 0.66 6.36
CA LYS A 59 -12.19 1.37 7.34
C LYS A 59 -11.61 2.68 6.79
N VAL A 60 -11.81 2.94 5.50
CA VAL A 60 -11.37 4.15 4.80
C VAL A 60 -12.47 4.62 3.86
N ALA A 61 -12.56 5.93 3.67
CA ALA A 61 -13.49 6.53 2.72
C ALA A 61 -12.82 6.70 1.35
N ARG A 62 -13.62 6.77 0.29
CA ARG A 62 -13.14 7.28 -1.00
C ARG A 62 -12.94 8.77 -0.90
N LYS A 63 -11.88 9.26 -1.53
CA LYS A 63 -11.65 10.70 -1.68
C LYS A 63 -12.76 11.32 -2.50
N GLU A 64 -13.34 12.41 -2.00
CA GLU A 64 -14.21 13.27 -2.80
C GLU A 64 -13.34 13.99 -3.84
N LYS A 65 -13.75 13.93 -5.11
CA LYS A 65 -13.03 14.56 -6.23
C LYS A 65 -13.39 16.02 -6.37
#